data_AF-A0A923RB71-F1
#
_entry.id   AF-A0A923RB71-F1
#
_cell.length_a   1.000
_cell.length_b   1.000
_cell.length_c   1.000
_cell.angle_alpha   90.00
_cell.angle_beta   90.00
_cell.angle_gamma   90.00
#
_symmetry.space_group_name_H-M   'P 1'
#
loop_
_entity.id
_entity.type
_entity.pdbx_description
1 polymer ?
#
loop_
_entity_poly.entity_id
_entity_poly.type
_entity_poly.pdbx_seq_one_letter_code
_entity_poly.pdbx_strand_id
1 'polypeptide(L)'
;MKSKKDLNKRSLSYGLNSVFTILVVLALVGLINFLGYQYPQKADLTKNKLHTFSDQSTKLLKNLKDDIGATFYYQAPDSKERYRAVFDNYKKSSNKFKYEAVDINKEPTRTKTAGIKKADTLLLSYRGKTAKVETITEESITNSLIKLTTEAKSIVCTVVGHGEPSFTDGGATGFAAMKKGLEDESYELKEITLAQEATIPADCTALVMMGANKAFFPAEIKTMAAYLEL
;
A
#
# COMPACT_ATOMS: atom_id res chain seq x y z
N MET A 1 83.26 27.17 -3.24
CA MET A 1 82.37 26.01 -2.96
C MET A 1 81.38 26.48 -1.89
N LYS A 2 80.04 26.40 -1.98
CA LYS A 2 79.10 25.44 -2.60
C LYS A 2 77.73 26.16 -2.81
N SER A 3 77.07 25.79 -3.92
CA SER A 3 75.65 25.90 -4.31
C SER A 3 74.73 26.99 -3.75
N LYS A 4 74.32 27.92 -4.63
CA LYS A 4 73.05 28.68 -4.57
C LYS A 4 72.10 28.31 -5.73
N LYS A 5 72.14 27.06 -6.22
CA LYS A 5 71.34 26.62 -7.39
C LYS A 5 70.28 25.55 -7.11
N ASP A 6 70.10 25.14 -5.85
CA ASP A 6 69.21 23.99 -5.52
C ASP A 6 67.91 24.34 -4.78
N LEU A 7 67.69 25.60 -4.40
CA LEU A 7 66.46 25.98 -3.67
C LEU A 7 65.26 26.30 -4.57
N ASN A 8 65.43 26.32 -5.89
CA ASN A 8 64.38 26.79 -6.82
C ASN A 8 63.87 25.73 -7.81
N LYS A 9 64.10 24.43 -7.52
CA LYS A 9 63.58 23.31 -8.35
C LYS A 9 62.44 22.52 -7.70
N ARG A 10 62.16 22.72 -6.41
CA ARG A 10 61.08 22.03 -5.69
C ARG A 10 59.80 22.86 -5.53
N SER A 11 59.84 24.19 -5.59
CA SER A 11 58.64 25.04 -5.52
C SER A 11 57.92 25.20 -6.87
N LEU A 12 58.62 25.01 -7.99
CA LEU A 12 58.06 25.06 -9.35
C LEU A 12 57.29 23.80 -9.74
N SER A 13 57.63 22.64 -9.18
CA SER A 13 56.89 21.38 -9.42
C SER A 13 55.52 21.34 -8.73
N TYR A 14 55.33 22.11 -7.66
CA TYR A 14 54.02 22.25 -7.02
C TYR A 14 53.14 23.30 -7.72
N GLY A 15 53.74 24.33 -8.34
CA GLY A 15 52.99 25.35 -9.10
C GLY A 15 52.35 24.84 -10.39
N LEU A 16 53.09 24.04 -11.19
CA LEU A 16 52.53 23.43 -12.41
C LEU A 16 51.45 22.39 -12.12
N ASN A 17 51.66 21.55 -11.09
CA ASN A 17 50.61 20.62 -10.65
C ASN A 17 49.38 21.37 -10.12
N SER A 18 49.55 22.53 -9.49
CA SER A 18 48.43 23.33 -8.97
C SER A 18 47.58 23.95 -10.08
N VAL A 19 48.20 24.45 -11.16
CA VAL A 19 47.43 24.96 -12.31
C VAL A 19 46.66 23.83 -12.97
N PHE A 20 47.29 22.66 -13.12
CA PHE A 20 46.64 21.48 -13.68
C PHE A 20 45.47 21.00 -12.80
N THR A 21 45.65 20.92 -11.48
CA THR A 21 44.57 20.51 -10.57
C THR A 21 43.42 21.51 -10.57
N ILE A 22 43.69 22.82 -10.61
CA ILE A 22 42.65 23.85 -10.72
C ILE A 22 41.84 23.67 -12.02
N LEU A 23 42.50 23.43 -13.16
CA LEU A 23 41.82 23.19 -14.43
C LEU A 23 40.97 21.92 -14.39
N VAL A 24 41.48 20.83 -13.79
CA VAL A 24 40.71 19.58 -13.62
C VAL A 24 39.50 19.77 -12.72
N VAL A 25 39.63 20.51 -11.62
CA VAL A 25 38.52 20.82 -10.72
C VAL A 25 37.47 21.67 -11.43
N LEU A 26 37.87 22.70 -12.18
CA LEU A 26 36.94 23.51 -12.96
C LEU A 26 36.23 22.71 -14.05
N ALA A 27 36.95 21.81 -14.74
CA ALA A 27 36.36 20.90 -15.72
C ALA A 27 35.36 19.94 -15.08
N LEU A 28 35.66 19.39 -13.89
CA LEU A 28 34.74 18.56 -13.13
C LEU A 28 33.49 19.33 -12.69
N VAL A 29 33.64 20.54 -12.16
CA VAL A 29 32.50 21.40 -11.77
C VAL A 29 31.64 21.73 -12.99
N GLY A 30 32.26 22.08 -14.12
CA GLY A 30 31.58 22.32 -15.38
C GLY A 30 30.83 21.09 -15.90
N LEU A 31 31.45 19.91 -15.82
CA LEU A 31 30.82 18.65 -16.21
C LEU A 31 29.63 18.29 -15.30
N ILE A 32 29.78 18.45 -13.98
CA ILE A 32 28.70 18.23 -13.01
C ILE A 32 27.53 19.18 -13.29
N ASN A 33 27.81 20.45 -13.55
CA ASN A 33 26.79 21.45 -13.86
C ASN A 33 26.10 21.16 -15.20
N PHE A 34 26.88 20.79 -16.22
CA PHE A 34 26.38 20.38 -17.54
C PHE A 34 25.50 19.12 -17.46
N LEU A 35 25.94 18.10 -16.72
CA LEU A 35 25.14 16.89 -16.48
C LEU A 35 23.86 17.22 -15.69
N GLY A 36 23.93 18.12 -14.71
CA GLY A 36 22.77 18.59 -13.96
C GLY A 36 21.75 19.37 -14.81
N TYR A 37 22.21 20.12 -15.81
CA TYR A 37 21.35 20.84 -16.74
C TYR A 37 20.74 19.93 -17.82
N GLN A 38 21.54 19.04 -18.40
CA GLN A 38 21.13 18.18 -19.52
C GLN A 38 20.31 16.95 -19.07
N TYR A 39 20.52 16.49 -17.84
CA TYR A 39 19.81 15.38 -17.24
C TYR A 39 19.20 15.80 -15.90
N PRO A 40 18.01 16.43 -15.88
CA PRO A 40 17.22 16.60 -14.67
C PRO A 40 16.66 15.24 -14.20
N GLN A 41 17.55 14.31 -13.86
CA GLN A 41 17.22 13.07 -13.20
C GLN A 41 16.89 13.44 -11.76
N LYS A 42 15.58 13.44 -11.43
CA LYS A 42 15.10 13.46 -10.05
C LYS A 42 15.43 12.12 -9.39
N ALA A 43 16.71 11.83 -9.20
CA ALA A 43 17.15 10.74 -8.36
C ALA A 43 16.88 11.17 -6.92
N ASP A 44 15.72 10.76 -6.40
CA ASP A 44 15.28 11.02 -5.03
C ASP A 44 16.19 10.25 -4.05
N LEU A 45 17.33 10.84 -3.69
CA LEU A 45 18.30 10.33 -2.71
C LEU A 45 17.84 10.61 -1.27
N THR A 46 16.54 10.63 -1.02
CA THR A 46 16.00 10.67 0.34
C THR A 46 15.67 9.25 0.79
N LYS A 47 16.10 8.91 2.01
CA LYS A 47 15.90 7.58 2.63
C LYS A 47 14.41 7.19 2.78
N ASN A 48 13.49 8.12 2.53
CA ASN A 48 12.06 7.95 2.73
C ASN A 48 11.21 7.90 1.45
N LYS A 49 11.78 7.94 0.22
CA LYS A 49 11.03 7.74 -1.04
C LYS A 49 9.69 8.53 -1.10
N LEU A 50 9.61 9.72 -0.50
CA LEU A 50 8.34 10.43 -0.27
C LEU A 50 7.63 10.88 -1.56
N HIS A 51 8.33 10.79 -2.71
CA HIS A 51 7.77 11.06 -4.04
C HIS A 51 7.83 9.87 -4.99
N THR A 52 8.28 8.70 -4.52
CA THR A 52 8.30 7.48 -5.33
C THR A 52 7.06 6.67 -4.99
N PHE A 53 6.18 6.52 -5.97
CA PHE A 53 5.04 5.61 -5.90
C PHE A 53 5.52 4.25 -5.38
N SER A 54 4.95 3.79 -4.26
CA SER A 54 5.54 2.69 -3.51
C SER A 54 5.63 1.40 -4.33
N ASP A 55 6.60 0.56 -3.97
CA ASP A 55 6.79 -0.73 -4.64
C ASP A 55 5.53 -1.62 -4.50
N GLN A 56 4.79 -1.47 -3.39
CA GLN A 56 3.52 -2.14 -3.14
C GLN A 56 2.42 -1.68 -4.11
N SER A 57 2.20 -0.37 -4.24
CA SER A 57 1.23 0.18 -5.19
C SER A 57 1.56 -0.23 -6.63
N THR A 58 2.85 -0.22 -6.99
CA THR A 58 3.32 -0.64 -8.31
C THR A 58 3.06 -2.13 -8.59
N LYS A 59 3.39 -3.02 -7.64
CA LYS A 59 3.15 -4.45 -7.78
C LYS A 59 1.66 -4.76 -7.90
N LEU A 60 0.82 -4.12 -7.08
CA LEU A 60 -0.62 -4.26 -7.13
C LEU A 60 -1.17 -3.92 -8.52
N LEU A 61 -0.81 -2.74 -9.04
CA LEU A 61 -1.31 -2.24 -10.32
C LEU A 61 -0.84 -3.05 -11.53
N LYS A 62 0.35 -3.66 -11.46
CA LYS A 62 0.87 -4.57 -12.51
C LYS A 62 0.15 -5.90 -12.54
N ASN A 63 -0.28 -6.40 -11.39
CA ASN A 63 -0.95 -7.71 -11.25
C ASN A 63 -2.47 -7.64 -11.43
N LEU A 64 -3.03 -6.48 -11.79
CA LEU A 64 -4.45 -6.33 -12.04
C LEU A 64 -4.90 -7.20 -13.20
N LYS A 65 -5.95 -8.00 -12.97
CA LYS A 65 -6.55 -8.83 -14.01
C LYS A 65 -7.49 -8.01 -14.90
N ASP A 66 -8.30 -7.14 -14.31
CA ASP A 66 -9.27 -6.28 -15.01
C ASP A 66 -9.05 -4.78 -14.77
N ASP A 67 -9.85 -3.96 -15.45
CA ASP A 67 -9.84 -2.51 -15.32
C ASP A 67 -10.38 -2.05 -13.96
N ILE A 68 -9.73 -1.03 -13.41
CA ILE A 68 -10.18 -0.30 -12.22
C ILE A 68 -10.78 1.03 -12.67
N GLY A 69 -12.04 1.26 -12.31
CA GLY A 69 -12.66 2.58 -12.45
C GLY A 69 -12.45 3.39 -11.19
N ALA A 70 -11.83 4.57 -11.32
CA ALA A 70 -11.58 5.52 -10.25
C ALA A 70 -12.29 6.85 -10.58
N THR A 71 -13.37 7.15 -9.86
CA THR A 71 -14.15 8.38 -10.06
C THR A 71 -13.97 9.29 -8.84
N PHE A 72 -13.32 10.43 -9.03
CA PHE A 72 -13.10 11.42 -7.99
C PHE A 72 -14.20 12.47 -7.99
N TYR A 73 -14.98 12.53 -6.92
CA TYR A 73 -16.05 13.49 -6.73
C TYR A 73 -15.53 14.69 -5.94
N TYR A 74 -15.49 15.85 -6.60
CA TYR A 74 -14.98 17.09 -6.04
C TYR A 74 -16.04 18.19 -6.07
N GLN A 75 -15.90 19.19 -5.20
CA GLN A 75 -16.77 20.36 -5.18
C GLN A 75 -16.07 21.62 -5.70
N ALA A 76 -14.80 21.79 -5.32
CA ALA A 76 -14.03 22.97 -5.65
C ALA A 76 -12.90 22.63 -6.65
N PRO A 77 -12.63 23.48 -7.66
CA PRO A 77 -11.61 23.20 -8.68
C PRO A 77 -10.19 23.01 -8.12
N ASP A 78 -9.88 23.65 -7.00
CA ASP A 78 -8.59 23.52 -6.31
C ASP A 78 -8.38 22.11 -5.75
N SER A 79 -9.42 21.44 -5.24
CA SER A 79 -9.35 20.03 -4.81
C SER A 79 -9.00 19.11 -5.97
N LYS A 80 -9.55 19.35 -7.17
CA LYS A 80 -9.19 18.59 -8.38
C LYS A 80 -7.71 18.70 -8.72
N GLU A 81 -7.15 19.90 -8.68
CA GLU A 81 -5.74 20.10 -8.99
C GLU A 81 -4.82 19.56 -7.88
N ARG A 82 -5.23 19.69 -6.61
CA ARG A 82 -4.51 19.16 -5.44
C ARG A 82 -4.22 17.66 -5.54
N TYR A 83 -5.23 16.87 -5.93
CA TYR A 83 -5.10 15.41 -5.97
C TYR A 83 -4.72 14.85 -7.35
N ARG A 84 -4.63 15.72 -8.37
CA ARG A 84 -4.28 15.32 -9.74
C ARG A 84 -2.99 14.53 -9.81
N ALA A 85 -1.94 14.99 -9.12
CA ALA A 85 -0.64 14.33 -9.11
C ALA A 85 -0.71 12.89 -8.57
N VAL A 86 -1.56 12.64 -7.57
CA VAL A 86 -1.77 11.30 -7.00
C VAL A 86 -2.37 10.39 -8.08
N PHE A 87 -3.47 10.79 -8.70
CA PHE A 87 -4.15 9.98 -9.72
C PHE A 87 -3.33 9.78 -10.99
N ASP A 88 -2.55 10.78 -11.40
CA ASP A 88 -1.64 10.68 -12.54
C ASP A 88 -0.56 9.63 -12.30
N ASN A 89 -0.09 9.42 -11.05
CA ASN A 89 0.85 8.35 -10.74
C ASN A 89 0.23 6.96 -10.91
N TYR A 90 -1.02 6.75 -10.47
CA TYR A 90 -1.74 5.48 -10.69
C TYR A 90 -1.96 5.22 -12.18
N LYS A 91 -2.38 6.24 -12.93
CA LYS A 91 -2.60 6.15 -14.39
C LYS A 91 -1.32 5.85 -15.17
N LYS A 92 -0.19 6.45 -14.77
CA LYS A 92 1.13 6.16 -15.38
C LYS A 92 1.63 4.76 -15.06
N SER A 93 1.29 4.23 -13.89
CA SER A 93 1.76 2.93 -13.42
C SER A 93 1.00 1.76 -14.05
N SER A 94 -0.28 1.94 -14.43
CA SER A 94 -1.05 0.91 -15.15
C SER A 94 -2.12 1.50 -16.08
N ASN A 95 -2.13 0.99 -17.32
CA ASN A 95 -3.16 1.33 -18.32
C ASN A 95 -4.57 0.83 -17.95
N LYS A 96 -4.68 -0.09 -16.97
CA LYS A 96 -5.95 -0.61 -16.44
C LYS A 96 -6.60 0.32 -15.42
N PHE A 97 -5.87 1.32 -14.91
CA PHE A 97 -6.41 2.32 -14.01
C PHE A 97 -7.07 3.46 -14.79
N LYS A 98 -8.40 3.51 -14.82
CA LYS A 98 -9.19 4.55 -15.50
C LYS A 98 -9.62 5.60 -14.49
N TYR A 99 -9.14 6.82 -14.68
CA TYR A 99 -9.43 7.95 -13.79
C TYR A 99 -10.37 8.95 -14.45
N GLU A 100 -11.35 9.40 -13.68
CA GLU A 100 -12.31 10.44 -14.01
C GLU A 100 -12.53 11.37 -12.81
N ALA A 101 -12.77 12.66 -13.07
CA ALA A 101 -13.15 13.62 -12.05
C ALA A 101 -14.54 14.21 -12.34
N VAL A 102 -15.43 14.17 -11.37
CA VAL A 102 -16.83 14.62 -11.45
C VAL A 102 -17.07 15.75 -10.46
N ASP A 103 -17.65 16.84 -10.94
CA ASP A 103 -18.07 17.96 -10.10
C ASP A 103 -19.46 17.66 -9.50
N ILE A 104 -19.53 17.55 -8.18
CA ILE A 104 -20.77 17.16 -7.48
C ILE A 104 -21.92 18.16 -7.65
N ASN A 105 -21.60 19.43 -7.95
CA ASN A 105 -22.60 20.47 -8.17
C ASN A 105 -23.15 20.43 -9.61
N LYS A 106 -22.31 20.00 -10.57
CA LYS A 106 -22.70 19.91 -11.99
C LYS A 106 -23.42 18.60 -12.31
N GLU A 107 -23.09 17.52 -11.62
CA GLU A 107 -23.67 16.18 -11.85
C GLU A 107 -24.35 15.58 -10.59
N PRO A 108 -25.32 16.28 -9.97
CA PRO A 108 -25.90 15.86 -8.68
C PRO A 108 -26.63 14.52 -8.74
N THR A 109 -27.27 14.18 -9.86
CA THR A 109 -27.94 12.88 -10.06
C THR A 109 -26.94 11.75 -9.96
N ARG A 110 -25.80 11.87 -10.64
CA ARG A 110 -24.75 10.84 -10.66
C ARG A 110 -24.11 10.66 -9.28
N THR A 111 -23.83 11.77 -8.59
CA THR A 111 -23.29 11.76 -7.22
C THR A 111 -24.24 11.05 -6.24
N LYS A 112 -25.55 11.33 -6.32
CA LYS A 112 -26.56 10.68 -5.49
C LYS A 112 -26.68 9.18 -5.77
N THR A 113 -26.69 8.77 -7.04
CA THR A 113 -26.75 7.35 -7.43
C THR A 113 -25.51 6.58 -6.96
N ALA A 114 -24.33 7.22 -6.95
CA ALA A 114 -23.10 6.65 -6.40
C ALA A 114 -23.06 6.65 -4.85
N GLY A 115 -24.07 7.21 -4.19
CA GLY A 115 -24.16 7.30 -2.73
C GLY A 115 -23.05 8.16 -2.10
N ILE A 116 -22.56 9.16 -2.83
CA ILE A 116 -21.52 10.08 -2.35
C ILE A 116 -22.20 11.20 -1.55
N LYS A 117 -21.84 11.31 -0.26
CA LYS A 117 -22.42 12.29 0.67
C LYS A 117 -21.49 13.45 0.98
N LYS A 118 -20.18 13.27 0.75
CA LYS A 118 -19.14 14.24 1.05
C LYS A 118 -18.39 14.60 -0.23
N ALA A 119 -17.94 15.85 -0.32
CA ALA A 119 -16.97 16.25 -1.32
C ALA A 119 -15.62 15.54 -1.08
N ASP A 120 -14.73 15.65 -2.06
CA ASP A 120 -13.38 15.10 -2.04
C ASP A 120 -13.33 13.60 -1.75
N THR A 121 -14.28 12.86 -2.33
CA THR A 121 -14.39 11.41 -2.18
C THR A 121 -14.02 10.69 -3.47
N LEU A 122 -13.14 9.70 -3.38
CA LEU A 122 -12.81 8.81 -4.49
C LEU A 122 -13.66 7.54 -4.40
N LEU A 123 -14.37 7.22 -5.48
CA LEU A 123 -15.04 5.93 -5.66
C LEU A 123 -14.17 5.03 -6.55
N LEU A 124 -13.72 3.92 -5.99
CA LEU A 124 -13.01 2.85 -6.69
C LEU A 124 -13.99 1.75 -7.06
N SER A 125 -13.83 1.18 -8.25
CA SER A 125 -14.66 0.10 -8.76
C SER A 125 -13.80 -0.96 -9.45
N TYR A 126 -14.07 -2.23 -9.17
CA TYR A 126 -13.37 -3.37 -9.75
C TYR A 126 -14.29 -4.59 -9.71
N ARG A 127 -14.55 -5.19 -10.88
CA ARG A 127 -15.42 -6.39 -11.02
C ARG A 127 -16.77 -6.29 -10.28
N GLY A 128 -17.42 -5.14 -10.35
CA GLY A 128 -18.71 -4.89 -9.69
C GLY A 128 -18.63 -4.60 -8.19
N LYS A 129 -17.47 -4.76 -7.54
CA LYS A 129 -17.23 -4.27 -6.17
C LYS A 129 -16.90 -2.78 -6.21
N THR A 130 -17.27 -2.04 -5.16
CA THR A 130 -16.92 -0.63 -5.00
C THR A 130 -16.35 -0.33 -3.62
N ALA A 131 -15.39 0.60 -3.54
CA ALA A 131 -14.87 1.13 -2.28
C ALA A 131 -14.83 2.66 -2.32
N LYS A 132 -15.13 3.32 -1.19
CA LYS A 132 -15.08 4.78 -1.05
C LYS A 132 -13.87 5.17 -0.22
N VAL A 133 -13.11 6.15 -0.69
CA VAL A 133 -11.94 6.70 -0.01
C VAL A 133 -12.19 8.19 0.23
N GLU A 134 -12.43 8.55 1.49
CA GLU A 134 -12.69 9.94 1.90
C GLU A 134 -11.41 10.73 2.19
N THR A 135 -10.34 10.05 2.62
CA THR A 135 -9.03 10.65 2.85
C THR A 135 -8.11 10.24 1.71
N ILE A 136 -7.79 11.16 0.81
CA ILE A 136 -7.06 10.84 -0.42
C ILE A 136 -5.56 10.88 -0.17
N THR A 137 -4.96 9.70 -0.03
CA THR A 137 -3.51 9.48 0.06
C THR A 137 -3.13 8.25 -0.77
N GLU A 138 -1.86 8.08 -1.13
CA GLU A 138 -1.43 6.84 -1.82
C GLU A 138 -1.74 5.61 -0.96
N GLU A 139 -1.44 5.67 0.33
CA GLU A 139 -1.67 4.57 1.26
C GLU A 139 -3.15 4.14 1.30
N SER A 140 -4.07 5.08 1.48
CA SER A 140 -5.51 4.79 1.57
C SER A 140 -6.07 4.24 0.26
N ILE A 141 -5.66 4.78 -0.88
CA ILE A 141 -6.06 4.28 -2.20
C ILE A 141 -5.52 2.86 -2.40
N THR A 142 -4.23 2.64 -2.16
CA THR A 142 -3.60 1.32 -2.35
C THR A 142 -4.19 0.27 -1.42
N ASN A 143 -4.43 0.59 -0.15
CA ASN A 143 -5.09 -0.33 0.78
C ASN A 143 -6.52 -0.65 0.33
N SER A 144 -7.27 0.34 -0.14
CA SER A 144 -8.62 0.13 -0.66
C SER A 144 -8.61 -0.73 -1.93
N LEU A 145 -7.63 -0.54 -2.81
CA LEU A 145 -7.44 -1.37 -4.00
C LEU A 145 -7.06 -2.81 -3.65
N ILE A 146 -6.22 -3.03 -2.65
CA ILE A 146 -5.91 -4.38 -2.15
C ILE A 146 -7.21 -5.05 -1.70
N LYS A 147 -8.00 -4.41 -0.83
CA LYS A 147 -9.29 -4.95 -0.39
C LYS A 147 -10.22 -5.25 -1.56
N LEU A 148 -10.26 -4.37 -2.55
CA LEU A 148 -11.17 -4.49 -3.70
C LEU A 148 -10.74 -5.59 -4.69
N THR A 149 -9.44 -5.79 -4.86
CA THR A 149 -8.86 -6.70 -5.86
C THR A 149 -8.56 -8.09 -5.30
N THR A 150 -8.48 -8.25 -3.98
CA THR A 150 -8.39 -9.54 -3.32
C THR A 150 -9.64 -10.37 -3.62
N GLU A 151 -9.45 -11.46 -4.37
CA GLU A 151 -10.50 -12.40 -4.77
C GLU A 151 -10.83 -13.39 -3.65
N ALA A 152 -9.82 -13.89 -2.95
CA ALA A 152 -9.96 -14.88 -1.90
C ALA A 152 -10.40 -14.20 -0.60
N LYS A 153 -11.56 -14.60 -0.06
CA LYS A 153 -11.87 -14.28 1.32
C LYS A 153 -10.85 -14.98 2.20
N SER A 154 -10.17 -14.23 3.06
CA SER A 154 -9.34 -14.85 4.09
C SER A 154 -10.26 -15.64 5.02
N ILE A 155 -10.08 -16.95 5.09
CA ILE A 155 -10.91 -17.82 5.93
C ILE A 155 -10.36 -17.75 7.35
N VAL A 156 -11.17 -17.28 8.28
CA VAL A 156 -10.92 -17.29 9.72
C VAL A 156 -11.69 -18.46 10.30
N CYS A 157 -10.96 -19.43 10.85
CA CYS A 157 -11.56 -20.62 11.42
C CYS A 157 -11.83 -20.42 12.91
N THR A 158 -13.06 -20.64 13.34
CA THR A 158 -13.49 -20.44 14.72
C THR A 158 -13.77 -21.79 15.36
N VAL A 159 -13.16 -22.04 16.51
CA VAL A 159 -13.40 -23.30 17.22
C VAL A 159 -14.76 -23.25 17.91
N VAL A 160 -15.50 -24.35 17.79
CA VAL A 160 -16.77 -24.58 18.49
C VAL A 160 -16.76 -25.94 19.19
N GLY A 161 -17.54 -26.05 20.27
CA GLY A 161 -17.74 -27.30 21.01
C GLY A 161 -17.39 -27.23 22.49
N HIS A 162 -16.75 -26.14 22.92
CA HIS A 162 -16.32 -25.89 24.30
C HIS A 162 -17.10 -24.75 24.97
N GLY A 163 -18.32 -24.49 24.49
CA GLY A 163 -19.25 -23.51 25.06
C GLY A 163 -19.00 -22.07 24.61
N GLU A 164 -18.34 -21.90 23.47
CA GLU A 164 -18.12 -20.62 22.81
C GLU A 164 -19.46 -19.99 22.39
N PRO A 165 -19.58 -18.65 22.44
CA PRO A 165 -20.74 -17.98 21.91
C PRO A 165 -20.85 -18.12 20.39
N SER A 166 -22.08 -18.29 19.88
CA SER A 166 -22.30 -18.48 18.45
C SER A 166 -22.08 -17.19 17.65
N PHE A 167 -21.43 -17.33 16.50
CA PHE A 167 -21.29 -16.27 15.50
C PHE A 167 -22.56 -16.03 14.68
N THR A 168 -23.60 -16.83 14.88
CA THR A 168 -24.90 -16.64 14.21
C THR A 168 -25.96 -16.05 15.15
N ASP A 169 -25.69 -16.02 16.46
CA ASP A 169 -26.59 -15.45 17.45
C ASP A 169 -26.43 -13.92 17.53
N GLY A 170 -27.55 -13.21 17.41
CA GLY A 170 -27.66 -11.75 17.54
C GLY A 170 -28.01 -11.26 18.95
N GLY A 171 -28.15 -12.16 19.93
CA GLY A 171 -28.40 -11.83 21.33
C GLY A 171 -27.22 -11.14 22.03
N ALA A 172 -27.42 -10.74 23.28
CA ALA A 172 -26.43 -10.00 24.09
C ALA A 172 -25.10 -10.74 24.30
N THR A 173 -25.13 -12.07 24.20
CA THR A 173 -23.95 -12.94 24.34
C THR A 173 -23.39 -13.42 23.00
N GLY A 174 -24.10 -13.19 21.88
CA GLY A 174 -23.74 -13.70 20.57
C GLY A 174 -22.76 -12.81 19.79
N PHE A 175 -22.12 -13.40 18.79
CA PHE A 175 -21.10 -12.73 17.96
C PHE A 175 -21.56 -12.41 16.53
N ALA A 176 -22.86 -12.40 16.23
CA ALA A 176 -23.35 -12.08 14.88
C ALA A 176 -22.89 -10.71 14.35
N ALA A 177 -22.82 -9.69 15.22
CA ALA A 177 -22.32 -8.38 14.83
C ALA A 177 -20.82 -8.42 14.44
N MET A 178 -20.02 -9.20 15.17
CA MET A 178 -18.61 -9.43 14.84
C MET A 178 -18.46 -10.21 13.53
N LYS A 179 -19.27 -11.26 13.33
CA LYS A 179 -19.32 -12.00 12.07
C LYS A 179 -19.58 -11.08 10.89
N LYS A 180 -20.60 -10.23 11.01
CA LYS A 180 -20.95 -9.24 10.00
C LYS A 180 -19.78 -8.29 9.70
N GLY A 181 -19.13 -7.74 10.73
CA GLY A 181 -17.99 -6.84 10.54
C GLY A 181 -16.81 -7.50 9.82
N LEU A 182 -16.53 -8.77 10.12
CA LEU A 182 -15.51 -9.54 9.43
C LEU A 182 -15.90 -9.83 7.97
N GLU A 183 -17.15 -10.21 7.71
CA GLU A 183 -17.66 -10.42 6.35
C GLU A 183 -17.64 -9.13 5.50
N ASP A 184 -17.98 -7.99 6.11
CA ASP A 184 -17.91 -6.66 5.48
C ASP A 184 -16.45 -6.29 5.11
N GLU A 185 -15.47 -6.79 5.86
CA GLU A 185 -14.03 -6.66 5.58
C GLU A 185 -13.47 -7.79 4.68
N SER A 186 -14.35 -8.56 4.01
CA SER A 186 -14.00 -9.66 3.10
C SER A 186 -13.33 -10.88 3.76
N TYR A 187 -13.57 -11.11 5.04
CA TYR A 187 -13.25 -12.38 5.69
C TYR A 187 -14.42 -13.38 5.58
N GLU A 188 -14.11 -14.66 5.63
CA GLU A 188 -15.10 -15.73 5.77
C GLU A 188 -14.89 -16.42 7.12
N LEU A 189 -15.96 -16.61 7.88
CA LEU A 189 -15.92 -17.35 9.14
C LEU A 189 -16.34 -18.79 8.90
N LYS A 190 -15.45 -19.72 9.26
CA LYS A 190 -15.70 -21.16 9.18
C LYS A 190 -15.64 -21.76 10.58
N GLU A 191 -16.77 -22.26 11.06
CA GLU A 191 -16.81 -22.99 12.32
C GLU A 191 -16.16 -24.35 12.14
N ILE A 192 -15.23 -24.71 13.05
CA ILE A 192 -14.56 -26.00 13.06
C ILE A 192 -14.73 -26.66 14.43
N THR A 193 -14.92 -27.98 14.44
CA THR A 193 -14.97 -28.77 15.67
C THR A 193 -13.74 -29.66 15.73
N LEU A 194 -12.76 -29.28 16.56
CA LEU A 194 -11.47 -29.99 16.64
C LEU A 194 -11.60 -31.44 17.11
N ALA A 195 -12.63 -31.77 17.89
CA ALA A 195 -12.93 -33.15 18.27
C ALA A 195 -13.30 -34.05 17.06
N GLN A 196 -13.76 -33.45 15.95
CA GLN A 196 -14.13 -34.16 14.72
C GLN A 196 -13.08 -34.02 13.62
N GLU A 197 -12.44 -32.85 13.54
CA GLU A 197 -11.40 -32.55 12.55
C GLU A 197 -10.01 -32.83 13.11
N ALA A 198 -9.34 -33.87 12.58
CA ALA A 198 -7.99 -34.25 13.01
C ALA A 198 -6.89 -33.22 12.68
N THR A 199 -7.21 -32.23 11.85
CA THR A 199 -6.31 -31.14 11.42
C THR A 199 -7.12 -29.89 11.16
N ILE A 200 -6.57 -28.72 11.49
CA ILE A 200 -7.12 -27.43 11.06
C ILE A 200 -6.94 -27.31 9.53
N PRO A 201 -8.00 -26.97 8.77
CA PRO A 201 -7.92 -26.83 7.32
C PRO A 201 -6.80 -25.88 6.86
N ALA A 202 -6.07 -26.25 5.80
CA ALA A 202 -4.93 -25.48 5.31
C ALA A 202 -5.30 -24.12 4.69
N ASP A 203 -6.58 -23.92 4.37
CA ASP A 203 -7.14 -22.65 3.90
C ASP A 203 -7.51 -21.70 5.04
N CYS A 204 -7.47 -22.17 6.30
CA CYS A 204 -7.60 -21.30 7.48
C CYS A 204 -6.37 -20.39 7.57
N THR A 205 -6.59 -19.08 7.39
CA THR A 205 -5.57 -18.03 7.52
C THR A 205 -5.34 -17.60 8.97
N ALA A 206 -6.32 -17.84 9.84
CA ALA A 206 -6.23 -17.61 11.27
C ALA A 206 -7.15 -18.60 12.01
N LEU A 207 -6.77 -18.95 13.23
CA LEU A 207 -7.59 -19.70 14.18
C LEU A 207 -8.04 -18.78 15.31
N VAL A 208 -9.35 -18.75 15.59
CA VAL A 208 -9.95 -17.93 16.63
C VAL A 208 -10.67 -18.82 17.63
N MET A 209 -10.39 -18.58 18.91
CA MET A 209 -11.08 -19.21 20.04
C MET A 209 -11.54 -18.09 20.96
N MET A 210 -12.84 -17.97 21.18
CA MET A 210 -13.40 -16.90 22.00
C MET A 210 -14.36 -17.46 23.03
N GLY A 211 -14.05 -17.24 24.30
CA GLY A 211 -14.97 -17.56 25.39
C GLY A 211 -15.23 -19.05 25.60
N ALA A 212 -14.28 -19.93 25.26
CA ALA A 212 -14.37 -21.34 25.63
C ALA A 212 -14.50 -21.47 27.16
N ASN A 213 -15.54 -22.17 27.61
CA ASN A 213 -15.85 -22.37 29.02
C ASN A 213 -15.64 -23.82 29.49
N LYS A 214 -15.31 -24.73 28.56
CA LYS A 214 -14.85 -26.09 28.81
C LYS A 214 -13.39 -26.22 28.41
N ALA A 215 -12.71 -27.18 29.05
CA ALA A 215 -11.34 -27.49 28.72
C ALA A 215 -11.25 -28.30 27.42
N PHE A 216 -10.30 -27.91 26.56
CA PHE A 216 -9.93 -28.66 25.37
C PHE A 216 -9.33 -30.03 25.74
N PHE A 217 -9.61 -31.04 24.92
CA PHE A 217 -8.98 -32.34 25.03
C PHE A 217 -7.50 -32.27 24.61
N PRO A 218 -6.62 -33.14 25.15
CA PRO A 218 -5.20 -33.15 24.79
C PRO A 218 -4.94 -33.28 23.28
N ALA A 219 -5.79 -34.02 22.57
CA ALA A 219 -5.69 -34.17 21.11
C ALA A 219 -5.99 -32.86 20.35
N GLU A 220 -6.94 -32.06 20.82
CA GLU A 220 -7.29 -30.77 20.23
C GLU A 220 -6.14 -29.77 20.44
N ILE A 221 -5.58 -29.73 21.66
CA ILE A 221 -4.41 -28.90 21.99
C ILE A 221 -3.23 -29.23 21.08
N LYS A 222 -2.96 -30.53 20.86
CA LYS A 222 -1.90 -30.97 19.96
C LYS A 222 -2.16 -30.51 18.52
N THR A 223 -3.40 -30.56 18.06
CA THR A 223 -3.79 -30.11 16.71
C THR A 223 -3.57 -28.62 16.54
N MET A 224 -3.94 -27.82 17.54
CA MET A 224 -3.72 -26.37 17.53
C MET A 224 -2.24 -26.00 17.61
N ALA A 225 -1.47 -26.69 18.45
CA ALA A 225 -0.02 -26.47 18.55
C ALA A 225 0.67 -26.73 17.21
N ALA A 226 0.32 -27.82 16.53
CA ALA A 226 0.84 -28.14 15.21
C ALA A 226 0.54 -27.05 14.16
N TYR A 227 -0.62 -26.38 14.25
CA TYR A 227 -0.97 -25.29 13.34
C TYR A 227 -0.15 -24.01 13.55
N LEU A 228 0.31 -23.75 14.78
CA LEU A 228 1.14 -22.57 15.10
C LEU A 228 2.62 -22.74 14.71
N GLU A 229 3.06 -23.98 14.49
CA GLU A 229 4.43 -24.31 14.09
C GLU A 229 4.63 -24.41 12.56
N LEU A 230 3.56 -24.18 11.78
CA LEU A 230 3.59 -24.08 10.31
C LEU A 230 4.18 -22.73 9.84
#